data_AF-A0A6A5Y6I2-F1
#
_entry.id   AF-A0A6A5Y6I2-F1
#
_cell.length_a   1.000
_cell.length_b   1.000
_cell.length_c   1.000
_cell.angle_alpha   90.00
_cell.angle_beta   90.00
_cell.angle_gamma   90.00
#
_symmetry.space_group_name_H-M   'P 1'
#
loop_
_entity.id
_entity.type
_entity.pdbx_description
1 polymer ?
#
loop_
_entity_poly.entity_id
_entity_poly.type
_entity_poly.pdbx_seq_one_letter_code
_entity_poly.pdbx_strand_id
1 'polypeptide(L)'
;MATPDSHAIVRIVQGLKDERDEWETKAQFYKAAFEMQNKQLREALDICVATQAELQNERLIHERNCSAVNRNISHNAIDSTIVHSNIESSIKSSIEDDFDFDWESASSSNSTFDDVKNLVYNEGYAAGLRALDRILPGPLSHESRVEGLLLKSAMLRVSGGTQWLYDALAQCSEALELCSRISDLAIYLPKIQYQRGVCLYQLGMFSQAHEAFQAIDAQSELHEQAVQYCKSCDESERSHARKRRSAFEEHRNYAEGGIAFTTESGTTVRNHSFYLQESGWLFSHSARNPNSVALASLSCSAPRSSPQEILYLIAGCFPRQLNDSGVRDAV
;
A
#
# COMPACT_ATOMS: atom_id res chain seq x y z
N MET A 1 -1.54 53.66 -48.26
CA MET A 1 -1.56 52.40 -47.48
C MET A 1 -1.03 51.31 -48.39
N ALA A 2 0.16 50.79 -48.11
CA ALA A 2 0.76 49.73 -48.94
C ALA A 2 0.00 48.43 -48.69
N THR A 3 -0.58 47.85 -49.74
CA THR A 3 -1.19 46.53 -49.67
C THR A 3 -0.08 45.52 -49.35
N PRO A 4 -0.23 44.69 -48.31
CA PRO A 4 0.74 43.65 -48.02
C PRO A 4 0.95 42.77 -49.25
N ASP A 5 2.23 42.50 -49.56
CA ASP A 5 2.65 41.73 -50.73
C ASP A 5 1.99 40.34 -50.69
N SER A 6 1.13 40.07 -51.68
CA SER A 6 0.34 38.84 -51.77
C SER A 6 1.22 37.58 -51.69
N HIS A 7 2.46 37.66 -52.21
CA HIS A 7 3.41 36.56 -52.15
C HIS A 7 3.96 36.27 -50.74
N ALA A 8 4.01 37.26 -49.85
CA ALA A 8 4.44 37.07 -48.47
C ALA A 8 3.38 36.29 -47.68
N ILE A 9 2.09 36.61 -47.90
CA ILE A 9 0.97 35.92 -47.26
C ILE A 9 0.93 34.45 -47.70
N VAL A 10 1.11 34.17 -49.00
CA VAL A 10 1.11 32.78 -49.51
C VAL A 10 2.24 31.95 -48.88
N ARG A 11 3.43 32.51 -48.71
CA ARG A 11 4.56 31.82 -48.07
C ARG A 11 4.31 31.50 -46.60
N ILE A 12 3.73 32.45 -45.85
CA ILE A 12 3.38 32.25 -44.43
C ILE A 12 2.32 31.14 -44.30
N VAL A 13 1.27 31.19 -45.14
CA VAL A 13 0.22 30.16 -45.13
C VAL A 13 0.77 28.79 -45.48
N GLN A 14 1.72 28.70 -46.42
CA GLN A 14 2.36 27.43 -46.76
C GLN A 14 3.20 26.89 -45.58
N GLY A 15 4.00 27.74 -44.93
CA GLY A 15 4.78 27.32 -43.75
C GLY A 15 3.92 26.80 -42.61
N LEU A 16 2.79 27.46 -42.33
CA LEU A 16 1.84 27.00 -41.31
C LEU A 16 1.16 25.67 -41.67
N LYS A 17 0.95 25.39 -42.97
CA LYS A 17 0.44 24.09 -43.42
C LYS A 17 1.48 22.99 -43.20
N ASP A 18 2.72 23.26 -43.55
CA ASP A 18 3.81 22.30 -43.38
C ASP A 18 4.02 21.99 -41.87
N GLU A 19 4.00 23.02 -41.01
CA GLU A 19 4.05 22.84 -39.55
C GLU A 19 2.85 22.04 -39.02
N ARG A 20 1.62 22.34 -39.47
CA ARG A 20 0.43 21.58 -39.09
C ARG A 20 0.57 20.10 -39.45
N ASP A 21 1.02 19.81 -40.68
CA ASP A 21 1.15 18.44 -41.18
C ASP A 21 2.27 17.68 -40.41
N GLU A 22 3.34 18.37 -40.02
CA GLU A 22 4.39 17.84 -39.15
C GLU A 22 3.83 17.48 -37.75
N TRP A 23 3.06 18.40 -37.15
CA TRP A 23 2.44 18.17 -35.84
C TRP A 23 1.39 17.06 -35.87
N GLU A 24 0.61 16.97 -36.95
CA GLU A 24 -0.33 15.88 -37.15
C GLU A 24 0.39 14.52 -37.23
N THR A 25 1.50 14.46 -37.98
CA THR A 25 2.33 13.25 -38.07
C THR A 25 2.91 12.85 -36.71
N LYS A 26 3.44 13.82 -35.95
CA LYS A 26 3.94 13.59 -34.58
C LYS A 26 2.85 13.11 -33.63
N ALA A 27 1.66 13.72 -33.69
CA ALA A 27 0.52 13.33 -32.86
C ALA A 27 0.06 11.90 -33.17
N GLN A 28 0.00 11.53 -34.46
CA GLN A 28 -0.32 10.16 -34.87
C GLN A 28 0.73 9.15 -34.37
N PHE A 29 2.01 9.49 -34.42
CA PHE A 29 3.08 8.66 -33.87
C PHE A 29 2.94 8.44 -32.36
N TYR A 30 2.70 9.50 -31.57
CA TYR A 30 2.48 9.38 -30.13
C TYR A 30 1.23 8.56 -29.80
N LYS A 31 0.15 8.76 -30.56
CA LYS A 31 -1.07 7.97 -30.40
C LYS A 31 -0.80 6.48 -30.61
N ALA A 32 -0.09 6.11 -31.67
CA ALA A 32 0.26 4.71 -31.94
C ALA A 32 1.17 4.13 -30.85
N ALA A 33 2.16 4.89 -30.37
CA ALA A 33 3.03 4.46 -29.29
C ALA A 33 2.25 4.22 -27.97
N PHE A 34 1.31 5.12 -27.64
CA PHE A 34 0.45 5.01 -26.47
C PHE A 34 -0.49 3.81 -26.56
N GLU A 35 -1.12 3.59 -27.72
CA GLU A 35 -1.98 2.42 -27.96
C GLU A 35 -1.20 1.10 -27.82
N MET A 36 0.05 1.06 -28.30
CA MET A 36 0.94 -0.09 -28.14
C MET A 36 1.27 -0.36 -26.67
N GLN A 37 1.63 0.67 -25.89
CA GLN A 37 1.91 0.52 -24.46
C GLN A 37 0.66 0.07 -23.69
N ASN A 38 -0.50 0.63 -23.99
CA ASN A 38 -1.77 0.20 -23.38
C ASN A 38 -2.15 -1.24 -23.73
N LYS A 39 -1.77 -1.72 -24.92
CA LYS A 39 -1.94 -3.11 -25.29
C LYS A 39 -1.05 -4.01 -24.43
N GLN A 40 0.24 -3.67 -24.31
CA GLN A 40 1.20 -4.42 -23.48
C GLN A 40 0.78 -4.45 -21.99
N LEU A 41 0.28 -3.33 -21.46
CA LEU A 41 -0.20 -3.27 -20.08
C LEU A 41 -1.40 -4.19 -19.86
N ARG A 42 -2.35 -4.23 -20.81
CA ARG A 42 -3.50 -5.15 -20.74
C ARG A 42 -3.07 -6.60 -20.79
N GLU A 43 -2.16 -6.96 -21.70
CA GLU A 43 -1.60 -8.31 -21.78
C GLU A 43 -0.90 -8.72 -20.46
N ALA A 44 -0.15 -7.81 -19.83
CA ALA A 44 0.48 -8.06 -18.54
C ALA A 44 -0.55 -8.26 -17.40
N LEU A 45 -1.60 -7.45 -17.38
CA LEU A 45 -2.70 -7.59 -16.41
C LEU A 45 -3.43 -8.94 -16.58
N ASP A 46 -3.70 -9.35 -17.82
CA ASP A 46 -4.35 -10.63 -18.13
C ASP A 46 -3.49 -11.81 -17.63
N ILE A 47 -2.16 -11.75 -17.80
CA ILE A 47 -1.23 -12.75 -17.27
C ILE A 47 -1.28 -12.80 -15.74
N CYS A 48 -1.28 -11.65 -15.07
CA CYS A 48 -1.38 -11.59 -13.60
C CYS A 48 -2.68 -12.20 -13.07
N VAL A 49 -3.82 -11.88 -13.72
CA VAL A 49 -5.13 -12.44 -13.35
C VAL A 49 -5.16 -13.95 -13.57
N ALA A 50 -4.66 -14.43 -14.72
CA ALA A 50 -4.57 -15.86 -15.00
C ALA A 50 -3.69 -16.61 -13.97
N THR A 51 -2.52 -16.05 -13.65
CA THR A 51 -1.60 -16.61 -12.65
C THR A 51 -2.23 -16.66 -11.26
N GLN A 52 -2.96 -15.61 -10.87
CA GLN A 52 -3.67 -15.59 -9.59
C GLN A 52 -4.78 -16.64 -9.52
N ALA A 53 -5.53 -16.83 -10.62
CA ALA A 53 -6.54 -17.89 -10.70
C ALA A 53 -5.93 -19.29 -10.60
N GLU A 54 -4.77 -19.51 -11.23
CA GLU A 54 -4.05 -20.78 -11.15
C GLU A 54 -3.54 -21.07 -9.72
N LEU A 55 -2.95 -20.07 -9.05
CA LEU A 55 -2.55 -20.20 -7.64
C LEU A 55 -3.74 -20.50 -6.71
N GLN A 56 -4.91 -19.91 -6.97
CA GLN A 56 -6.11 -20.23 -6.21
C GLN A 56 -6.59 -21.67 -6.46
N ASN A 57 -6.54 -22.14 -7.71
CA ASN A 57 -6.82 -23.53 -8.04
C ASN A 57 -5.87 -24.51 -7.35
N GLU A 58 -4.57 -24.23 -7.33
CA GLU A 58 -3.58 -25.05 -6.63
C GLU A 58 -3.85 -25.12 -5.13
N ARG A 59 -4.17 -23.98 -4.49
CA ARG A 59 -4.57 -23.95 -3.07
C ARG A 59 -5.80 -24.83 -2.80
N LEU A 60 -6.83 -24.74 -3.64
CA LEU A 60 -8.03 -25.56 -3.52
C LEU A 60 -7.75 -27.06 -3.70
N ILE A 61 -6.87 -27.43 -4.64
CA ILE A 61 -6.45 -28.83 -4.82
C ILE A 61 -5.69 -29.32 -3.59
N HIS A 62 -4.77 -28.49 -3.06
CA HIS A 62 -4.00 -28.82 -1.86
C HIS A 62 -4.91 -29.02 -0.63
N GLU A 63 -5.90 -28.14 -0.42
CA GLU A 63 -6.89 -28.28 0.66
C GLU A 63 -7.71 -29.56 0.54
N ARG A 64 -8.14 -29.93 -0.68
CA ARG A 64 -8.84 -31.20 -0.93
C ARG A 64 -7.96 -32.41 -0.62
N ASN A 65 -6.69 -32.36 -1.02
CA ASN A 65 -5.74 -33.45 -0.77
C ASN A 65 -5.45 -33.60 0.73
N CYS A 66 -5.19 -32.50 1.45
CA CYS A 66 -5.03 -32.53 2.91
C CYS A 66 -6.27 -33.07 3.63
N SER A 67 -7.46 -32.67 3.19
CA SER A 67 -8.73 -33.16 3.74
C SER A 67 -8.94 -34.66 3.49
N ALA A 68 -8.52 -35.17 2.33
CA ALA A 68 -8.60 -36.59 2.01
C ALA A 68 -7.63 -37.44 2.84
N VAL A 69 -6.39 -36.97 3.05
CA VAL A 69 -5.40 -37.68 3.87
C VAL A 69 -5.86 -37.75 5.33
N ASN A 70 -6.46 -36.70 5.87
CA ASN A 70 -6.89 -36.67 7.28
C ASN A 70 -8.03 -37.65 7.58
N ARG A 71 -8.89 -37.96 6.60
CA ARG A 71 -9.95 -38.98 6.74
C ARG A 71 -9.41 -40.42 6.86
N ASN A 72 -8.22 -40.68 6.32
CA ASN A 72 -7.61 -42.01 6.36
C ASN A 72 -6.79 -42.26 7.65
N ILE A 73 -6.34 -41.20 8.34
CA ILE A 73 -5.57 -41.31 9.59
C ILE A 73 -6.51 -41.54 10.80
N SER A 74 -7.79 -41.16 10.72
CA SER A 74 -8.78 -41.34 11.79
C SER A 74 -9.10 -42.80 12.14
N HIS A 75 -8.61 -43.79 11.38
CA HIS A 75 -8.86 -45.20 11.69
C HIS A 75 -7.67 -45.98 12.27
N ASN A 76 -6.44 -45.44 12.22
CA ASN A 76 -5.24 -46.17 12.65
C ASN A 76 -4.23 -45.26 13.37
N ALA A 77 -4.52 -44.78 14.57
CA ALA A 77 -3.48 -44.27 15.49
C ALA A 77 -4.01 -44.13 16.92
N ILE A 78 -4.08 -45.27 17.62
CA ILE A 78 -3.88 -45.32 19.06
C ILE A 78 -2.37 -45.18 19.28
N ASP A 79 -1.99 -44.26 20.16
CA ASP A 79 -0.71 -44.22 20.87
C ASP A 79 0.53 -43.81 20.06
N SER A 80 0.77 -42.50 19.94
CA SER A 80 2.12 -41.97 19.74
C SER A 80 2.22 -40.51 20.20
N THR A 81 2.95 -40.36 21.31
CA THR A 81 3.33 -39.13 21.99
C THR A 81 4.25 -38.30 21.08
N ILE A 82 3.75 -37.18 20.52
CA ILE A 82 4.57 -36.28 19.71
C ILE A 82 4.87 -35.01 20.49
N VAL A 83 6.17 -34.82 20.74
CA VAL A 83 6.84 -33.69 21.36
C VAL A 83 6.71 -32.48 20.44
N HIS A 84 5.95 -31.46 20.87
CA HIS A 84 5.85 -30.18 20.17
C HIS A 84 7.13 -29.36 20.35
N SER A 85 7.85 -29.14 19.26
CA SER A 85 8.98 -28.22 19.19
C SER A 85 8.49 -26.77 19.04
N ASN A 86 8.60 -26.01 20.13
CA ASN A 86 8.46 -24.56 20.18
C ASN A 86 9.53 -23.89 19.32
N ILE A 87 9.13 -23.28 18.21
CA ILE A 87 9.91 -22.26 17.51
C ILE A 87 9.19 -20.94 17.73
N GLU A 88 9.40 -20.36 18.91
CA GLU A 88 8.98 -19.00 19.24
C GLU A 88 9.92 -18.02 18.53
N SER A 89 9.41 -17.38 17.49
CA SER A 89 10.05 -16.28 16.78
C SER A 89 10.16 -15.06 17.69
N SER A 90 11.33 -14.90 18.30
CA SER A 90 11.74 -13.73 19.08
C SER A 90 12.06 -12.55 18.16
N ILE A 91 11.03 -11.81 17.74
CA ILE A 91 11.14 -10.43 17.24
C ILE A 91 10.13 -9.61 18.02
N LYS A 92 10.45 -9.31 19.29
CA LYS A 92 9.78 -8.26 20.07
C LYS A 92 10.39 -6.92 19.65
N SER A 93 9.83 -6.28 18.62
CA SER A 93 10.15 -4.89 18.31
C SER A 93 9.48 -3.99 19.34
N SER A 94 10.30 -3.23 20.08
CA SER A 94 9.94 -2.29 21.16
C SER A 94 9.19 -1.03 20.69
N ILE A 95 8.12 -1.20 19.90
CA ILE A 95 7.11 -0.15 19.72
C ILE A 95 5.99 -0.51 20.71
N GLU A 96 6.25 -0.20 21.98
CA GLU A 96 5.20 -0.03 22.99
C GLU A 96 4.51 1.31 22.68
N ASP A 97 3.93 1.44 21.48
CA ASP A 97 2.86 2.41 21.31
C ASP A 97 1.66 1.80 22.01
N ASP A 98 1.40 2.37 23.18
CA ASP A 98 0.24 2.25 24.04
C ASP A 98 -1.01 2.67 23.25
N PHE A 99 -1.27 2.02 22.10
CA PHE A 99 -2.57 2.03 21.45
C PHE A 99 -3.48 1.27 22.38
N ASP A 100 -3.95 2.00 23.39
CA ASP A 100 -5.00 1.64 24.32
C ASP A 100 -6.17 1.21 23.44
N PHE A 101 -6.20 -0.11 23.20
CA PHE A 101 -7.07 -0.75 22.25
C PHE A 101 -8.42 -0.77 22.95
N ASP A 102 -9.11 0.36 22.90
CA ASP A 102 -10.36 0.57 23.61
C ASP A 102 -11.54 -0.04 22.81
N TRP A 103 -11.38 -1.32 22.45
CA TRP A 103 -12.49 -2.13 22.00
C TRP A 103 -13.44 -2.47 23.17
N GLU A 104 -13.07 -2.10 24.40
CA GLU A 104 -13.91 -2.22 25.60
C GLU A 104 -14.94 -1.09 25.71
N SER A 105 -14.64 0.15 25.27
CA SER A 105 -15.65 1.21 25.08
C SER A 105 -16.72 0.87 24.03
N ALA A 106 -16.46 -0.17 23.25
CA ALA A 106 -17.39 -0.77 22.32
C ALA A 106 -18.35 -1.78 22.96
N SER A 107 -18.38 -1.91 24.30
CA SER A 107 -19.25 -2.80 25.08
C SER A 107 -20.73 -2.44 24.94
N SER A 108 -21.28 -2.84 23.80
CA SER A 108 -22.70 -3.10 23.67
C SER A 108 -23.10 -4.17 24.68
N SER A 109 -24.32 -4.03 25.21
CA SER A 109 -24.94 -4.90 26.21
C SER A 109 -25.21 -6.34 25.73
N ASN A 110 -24.63 -6.76 24.60
CA ASN A 110 -24.89 -8.04 23.97
C ASN A 110 -23.90 -9.09 24.47
N SER A 111 -24.41 -10.01 25.30
CA SER A 111 -23.66 -11.15 25.83
C SER A 111 -23.15 -12.13 24.75
N THR A 112 -23.64 -12.02 23.52
CA THR A 112 -23.33 -12.93 22.40
C THR A 112 -21.84 -13.06 22.11
N PHE A 113 -21.06 -12.00 22.34
CA PHE A 113 -19.63 -12.00 22.04
C PHE A 113 -18.74 -12.22 23.26
N ASP A 114 -19.28 -12.34 24.48
CA ASP A 114 -18.46 -12.48 25.69
C ASP A 114 -17.60 -13.74 25.67
N ASP A 115 -18.10 -14.84 25.09
CA ASP A 115 -17.31 -16.06 24.87
C ASP A 115 -16.12 -15.82 23.93
N VAL A 116 -16.31 -15.01 22.87
CA VAL A 116 -15.23 -14.63 21.96
C VAL A 116 -14.18 -13.81 22.70
N LYS A 117 -14.62 -12.84 23.51
CA LYS A 117 -13.72 -12.02 24.34
C LYS A 117 -12.89 -12.90 25.28
N ASN A 118 -13.54 -13.82 25.99
CA ASN A 118 -12.88 -14.77 26.88
C ASN A 118 -11.88 -15.64 26.12
N LEU A 119 -12.20 -16.10 24.91
CA LEU A 119 -11.26 -16.84 24.06
C LEU A 119 -10.06 -15.98 23.66
N VAL A 120 -10.24 -14.70 23.37
CA VAL A 120 -9.14 -13.78 23.06
C VAL A 120 -8.20 -13.62 24.25
N TYR A 121 -8.73 -13.41 25.46
CA TYR A 121 -7.90 -13.27 26.65
C TYR A 121 -7.16 -14.56 27.03
N ASN A 122 -7.79 -15.72 26.85
CA ASN A 122 -7.21 -17.00 27.27
C ASN A 122 -6.34 -17.68 26.22
N GLU A 123 -6.73 -17.62 24.94
CA GLU A 123 -6.12 -18.37 23.83
C GLU A 123 -5.53 -17.47 22.73
N GLY A 124 -5.72 -16.15 22.82
CA GLY A 124 -5.21 -15.16 21.88
C GLY A 124 -6.15 -14.86 20.69
N TYR A 125 -5.76 -13.86 19.89
CA TYR A 125 -6.61 -13.33 18.81
C TYR A 125 -6.97 -14.37 17.74
N ALA A 126 -6.06 -15.29 17.41
CA ALA A 126 -6.32 -16.33 16.41
C ALA A 126 -7.46 -17.29 16.82
N ALA A 127 -7.63 -17.56 18.12
CA ALA A 127 -8.75 -18.36 18.61
C ALA A 127 -10.06 -17.59 18.50
N GLY A 128 -10.09 -16.34 18.93
CA GLY A 128 -11.29 -15.52 18.83
C GLY A 128 -11.70 -15.19 17.39
N LEU A 129 -10.75 -15.00 16.46
CA LEU A 129 -11.06 -14.86 15.02
C LEU A 129 -11.76 -16.11 14.48
N ARG A 130 -11.25 -17.31 14.79
CA ARG A 130 -11.89 -18.58 14.41
C ARG A 130 -13.29 -18.73 15.01
N ALA A 131 -13.52 -18.21 16.22
CA ALA A 131 -14.85 -18.20 16.83
C ALA A 131 -15.79 -17.24 16.09
N LEU A 132 -15.33 -16.03 15.76
CA LEU A 132 -16.11 -15.06 14.98
C LEU A 132 -16.46 -15.58 13.58
N ASP A 133 -15.54 -16.25 12.90
CA ASP A 133 -15.78 -16.85 11.58
C ASP A 133 -16.88 -17.93 11.59
N ARG A 134 -17.13 -18.55 12.76
CA ARG A 134 -18.24 -19.49 12.94
C ARG A 134 -19.55 -18.79 13.29
N ILE A 135 -19.49 -17.70 14.04
CA ILE A 135 -20.65 -16.98 14.56
C ILE A 135 -21.27 -16.06 13.50
N LEU A 136 -20.45 -15.28 12.76
CA LEU A 136 -20.90 -14.26 11.81
C LEU A 136 -21.80 -14.80 10.68
N PRO A 137 -21.52 -15.99 10.07
CA PRO A 137 -22.41 -16.58 9.08
C PRO A 137 -23.75 -17.08 9.65
N GLY A 138 -23.86 -17.18 10.98
CA GLY A 138 -25.04 -17.68 11.67
C GLY A 138 -26.21 -16.70 11.71
N PRO A 139 -27.36 -17.14 12.27
CA PRO A 139 -28.53 -16.30 12.48
C PRO A 139 -28.27 -15.30 13.62
N LEU A 140 -27.80 -14.12 13.26
CA LEU A 140 -27.59 -12.99 14.16
C LEU A 140 -28.59 -11.87 13.87
N SER A 141 -28.92 -11.08 14.90
CA SER A 141 -29.56 -9.78 14.69
C SER A 141 -28.65 -8.86 13.87
N HIS A 142 -29.24 -7.88 13.20
CA HIS A 142 -28.46 -6.92 12.40
C HIS A 142 -27.47 -6.13 13.25
N GLU A 143 -27.87 -5.74 14.47
CA GLU A 143 -27.03 -5.09 15.47
C GLU A 143 -25.83 -5.94 15.87
N SER A 144 -26.07 -7.19 16.30
CA SER A 144 -24.99 -8.10 16.69
C SER A 144 -24.08 -8.43 15.50
N ARG A 145 -24.60 -8.46 14.27
CA ARG A 145 -23.76 -8.67 13.08
C ARG A 145 -22.81 -7.48 12.85
N VAL A 146 -23.30 -6.25 12.93
CA VAL A 146 -22.44 -5.04 12.82
C VAL A 146 -21.38 -5.05 13.93
N GLU A 147 -21.76 -5.34 15.17
CA GLU A 147 -20.82 -5.44 16.29
C GLU A 147 -19.77 -6.53 16.09
N GLY A 148 -20.18 -7.70 15.61
CA GLY A 148 -19.25 -8.80 15.31
C GLY A 148 -18.27 -8.44 14.18
N LEU A 149 -18.71 -7.72 13.15
CA LEU A 149 -17.84 -7.21 12.08
C LEU A 149 -16.82 -6.19 12.61
N LEU A 150 -17.25 -5.27 13.48
CA LEU A 150 -16.38 -4.29 14.13
C LEU A 150 -15.41 -4.92 15.13
N LEU A 151 -15.82 -6.00 15.81
CA LEU A 151 -14.93 -6.77 16.67
C LEU A 151 -13.89 -7.52 15.84
N LYS A 152 -14.31 -8.16 14.74
CA LYS A 152 -13.42 -8.86 13.82
C LYS A 152 -12.40 -7.91 13.19
N SER A 153 -12.81 -6.73 12.72
CA SER A 153 -11.89 -5.72 12.16
C SER A 153 -10.83 -5.30 13.19
N ALA A 154 -11.25 -5.07 14.45
CA ALA A 154 -10.37 -4.66 15.53
C ALA A 154 -9.35 -5.76 15.84
N MET A 155 -9.79 -7.02 15.93
CA MET A 155 -8.90 -8.16 16.15
C MET A 155 -7.92 -8.39 15.00
N LEU A 156 -8.36 -8.24 13.74
CA LEU A 156 -7.50 -8.35 12.55
C LEU A 156 -6.38 -7.30 12.56
N ARG A 157 -6.69 -6.06 12.97
CA ARG A 157 -5.68 -5.00 13.12
C ARG A 157 -4.59 -5.38 14.13
N VAL A 158 -4.97 -5.98 15.27
CA VAL A 158 -4.02 -6.34 16.33
C VAL A 158 -3.26 -7.64 16.04
N SER A 159 -3.86 -8.56 15.28
CA SER A 159 -3.29 -9.89 14.99
C SER A 159 -2.01 -9.89 14.14
N GLY A 160 -1.56 -8.72 13.69
CA GLY A 160 -0.17 -8.49 13.29
C GLY A 160 0.09 -8.61 11.79
N GLY A 161 0.30 -7.45 11.16
CA GLY A 161 0.82 -7.30 9.80
C GLY A 161 -0.05 -6.39 8.93
N THR A 162 0.59 -5.61 8.05
CA THR A 162 -0.11 -4.74 7.08
C THR A 162 -1.04 -5.53 6.15
N GLN A 163 -0.80 -6.83 5.97
CA GLN A 163 -1.65 -7.72 5.18
C GLN A 163 -3.09 -7.82 5.73
N TRP A 164 -3.26 -7.84 7.05
CA TRP A 164 -4.58 -8.00 7.68
C TRP A 164 -5.37 -6.69 7.76
N LEU A 165 -4.73 -5.55 7.51
CA LEU A 165 -5.39 -4.24 7.50
C LEU A 165 -6.40 -4.13 6.36
N TYR A 166 -6.14 -4.78 5.22
CA TYR A 166 -7.10 -4.83 4.11
C TYR A 166 -8.33 -5.66 4.47
N ASP A 167 -8.13 -6.80 5.13
CA ASP A 167 -9.25 -7.63 5.60
C ASP A 167 -10.06 -6.90 6.68
N ALA A 168 -9.39 -6.20 7.61
CA ALA A 168 -10.04 -5.36 8.61
C ALA A 168 -10.85 -4.22 7.97
N LEU A 169 -10.30 -3.57 6.94
CA LEU A 169 -10.98 -2.54 6.17
C LEU A 169 -12.21 -3.12 5.44
N ALA A 170 -12.10 -4.32 4.88
CA ALA A 170 -13.21 -5.02 4.24
C ALA A 170 -14.36 -5.29 5.23
N GLN A 171 -14.05 -5.71 6.47
CA GLN A 171 -15.07 -5.87 7.51
C GLN A 171 -15.79 -4.54 7.84
N CYS A 172 -15.05 -3.42 7.88
CA CYS A 172 -15.65 -2.09 8.09
C CYS A 172 -16.56 -1.69 6.92
N SER A 173 -16.16 -1.99 5.68
CA SER A 173 -16.98 -1.74 4.48
C SER A 173 -18.28 -2.56 4.48
N GLU A 174 -18.22 -3.83 4.87
CA GLU A 174 -19.41 -4.67 5.01
C GLU A 174 -20.36 -4.13 6.09
N ALA A 175 -19.82 -3.71 7.24
CA ALA A 175 -20.62 -3.08 8.30
C ALA A 175 -21.28 -1.78 7.82
N LEU A 176 -20.55 -0.96 7.06
CA LEU A 176 -21.08 0.29 6.48
C LEU A 176 -22.20 0.03 5.48
N GLU A 177 -22.08 -1.02 4.64
CA GLU A 177 -23.14 -1.43 3.72
C GLU A 177 -24.41 -1.84 4.48
N LEU A 178 -24.28 -2.62 5.57
CA LEU A 178 -25.41 -2.99 6.41
C LEU A 178 -26.13 -1.77 6.99
N CYS A 179 -25.40 -0.77 7.48
CA CYS A 179 -25.98 0.48 7.97
C CYS A 179 -26.65 1.29 6.85
N SER A 180 -26.13 1.25 5.62
CA SER A 180 -26.78 1.93 4.48
C SER A 180 -28.12 1.31 4.09
N ARG A 181 -28.30 0.02 4.37
CA ARG A 181 -29.52 -0.74 4.04
C ARG A 181 -30.56 -0.69 5.15
N ILE A 182 -30.16 -0.46 6.39
CA ILE A 182 -31.03 -0.52 7.58
C ILE A 182 -30.80 0.75 8.41
N SER A 183 -31.76 1.67 8.35
CA SER A 183 -31.69 2.98 9.02
C SER A 183 -31.48 2.91 10.53
N ASP A 184 -32.01 1.87 11.17
CA ASP A 184 -31.95 1.70 12.63
C ASP A 184 -30.51 1.47 13.11
N LEU A 185 -29.63 1.02 12.22
CA LEU A 185 -28.21 0.83 12.50
C LEU A 185 -27.38 2.11 12.34
N ALA A 186 -27.99 3.27 12.06
CA ALA A 186 -27.28 4.53 11.89
C ALA A 186 -26.45 4.93 13.13
N ILE A 187 -26.85 4.48 14.32
CA ILE A 187 -26.13 4.70 15.58
C ILE A 187 -24.69 4.15 15.57
N TYR A 188 -24.41 3.15 14.72
CA TYR A 188 -23.08 2.55 14.60
C TYR A 188 -22.16 3.29 13.62
N LEU A 189 -22.68 4.23 12.80
CA LEU A 189 -21.91 4.92 11.77
C LEU A 189 -20.64 5.62 12.29
N PRO A 190 -20.69 6.38 13.40
CA PRO A 190 -19.48 7.01 13.94
C PRO A 190 -18.37 5.99 14.27
N LYS A 191 -18.75 4.85 14.86
CA LYS A 191 -17.84 3.77 15.24
C LYS A 191 -17.25 3.06 14.04
N ILE A 192 -18.07 2.77 13.02
CA ILE A 192 -17.62 2.18 11.75
C ILE A 192 -16.61 3.10 11.06
N GLN A 193 -16.93 4.40 10.95
CA GLN A 193 -16.06 5.38 10.30
C GLN A 193 -14.75 5.58 11.06
N TYR A 194 -14.79 5.60 12.39
CA TYR A 194 -13.59 5.67 13.20
C TYR A 194 -12.67 4.46 12.96
N GLN A 195 -13.18 3.23 13.07
CA GLN A 195 -12.37 2.04 12.83
C GLN A 195 -11.83 1.98 11.39
N ARG A 196 -12.64 2.37 10.40
CA ARG A 196 -12.24 2.49 8.99
C ARG A 196 -11.10 3.51 8.83
N GLY A 197 -11.23 4.68 9.44
CA GLY A 197 -10.21 5.72 9.42
C GLY A 197 -8.88 5.25 10.00
N VAL A 198 -8.91 4.52 11.13
CA VAL A 198 -7.70 3.96 11.73
C VAL A 198 -7.05 2.90 10.83
N CYS A 199 -7.82 2.02 10.18
CA CYS A 199 -7.27 1.07 9.21
C CYS A 199 -6.55 1.79 8.05
N LEU A 200 -7.20 2.82 7.48
CA LEU A 200 -6.65 3.61 6.38
C LEU A 200 -5.40 4.39 6.79
N TYR A 201 -5.38 4.93 8.00
CA TYR A 201 -4.23 5.60 8.58
C TYR A 201 -3.04 4.64 8.70
N GLN A 202 -3.26 3.45 9.27
CA GLN A 202 -2.23 2.41 9.41
C GLN A 202 -1.71 1.90 8.05
N LEU A 203 -2.53 1.95 7.00
CA LEU A 203 -2.14 1.65 5.61
C LEU A 203 -1.39 2.80 4.91
N GLY A 204 -1.26 3.98 5.52
CA GLY A 204 -0.66 5.16 4.91
C GLY A 204 -1.54 5.86 3.88
N MET A 205 -2.84 5.57 3.87
CA MET A 205 -3.83 6.17 2.96
C MET A 205 -4.45 7.43 3.59
N PHE A 206 -3.61 8.42 3.92
CA PHE A 206 -3.96 9.55 4.81
C PHE A 206 -5.16 10.38 4.33
N SER A 207 -5.29 10.66 3.03
CA SER A 207 -6.43 11.40 2.49
C SER A 207 -7.77 10.68 2.73
N GLN A 208 -7.83 9.36 2.51
CA GLN A 208 -9.05 8.58 2.76
C GLN A 208 -9.30 8.39 4.27
N ALA A 209 -8.24 8.27 5.06
CA ALA A 209 -8.35 8.23 6.51
C ALA A 209 -8.99 9.52 7.04
N HIS A 210 -8.51 10.68 6.57
CA HIS A 210 -9.03 11.99 6.92
C HIS A 210 -10.52 12.14 6.56
N GLU A 211 -10.93 11.72 5.35
CA GLU A 211 -12.36 11.69 4.97
C GLU A 211 -13.21 10.82 5.89
N ALA A 212 -12.70 9.64 6.29
CA ALA A 212 -13.40 8.75 7.21
C ALA A 212 -13.58 9.40 8.59
N PHE A 213 -12.53 10.03 9.13
CA PHE A 213 -12.60 10.73 10.41
C PHE A 213 -13.51 11.98 10.36
N GLN A 214 -13.55 12.72 9.25
CA GLN A 214 -14.46 13.85 9.08
C GLN A 214 -15.93 13.46 8.99
N ALA A 215 -16.23 12.22 8.58
CA ALA A 215 -17.60 11.71 8.52
C ALA A 215 -18.20 11.41 9.91
N ILE A 216 -17.41 11.51 10.98
CA ILE A 216 -17.84 11.29 12.36
C ILE A 216 -18.51 12.57 12.90
N ASP A 217 -19.76 12.45 13.33
CA ASP A 217 -20.52 13.56 13.89
C ASP A 217 -19.85 14.15 15.15
N ALA A 218 -19.97 15.46 15.33
CA ALA A 218 -19.40 16.21 16.43
C ALA A 218 -19.98 15.82 17.80
N GLN A 219 -21.18 15.22 17.82
CA GLN A 219 -21.81 14.72 19.05
C GLN A 219 -21.34 13.31 19.45
N SER A 220 -20.56 12.64 18.60
CA SER A 220 -20.04 11.31 18.93
C SER A 220 -18.90 11.42 19.95
N GLU A 221 -18.88 10.50 20.92
CA GLU A 221 -17.79 10.36 21.89
C GLU A 221 -16.42 10.13 21.21
N LEU A 222 -16.42 9.60 19.98
CA LEU A 222 -15.21 9.34 19.19
C LEU A 222 -14.69 10.59 18.45
N HIS A 223 -15.42 11.71 18.47
CA HIS A 223 -15.07 12.89 17.68
C HIS A 223 -13.72 13.49 18.08
N GLU A 224 -13.42 13.58 19.37
CA GLU A 224 -12.15 14.14 19.84
C GLU A 224 -10.95 13.30 19.38
N GLN A 225 -11.06 11.97 19.50
CA GLN A 225 -10.04 11.05 19.00
C GLN A 225 -9.88 11.17 17.49
N ALA A 226 -10.98 11.22 16.74
CA ALA A 226 -10.96 11.41 15.28
C ALA A 226 -10.24 12.70 14.87
N VAL A 227 -10.48 13.82 15.57
CA VAL A 227 -9.79 15.09 15.33
C VAL A 227 -8.29 14.98 15.57
N GLN A 228 -7.86 14.22 16.59
CA GLN A 228 -6.43 13.96 16.82
C GLN A 228 -5.81 13.17 15.68
N TYR A 229 -6.47 12.11 15.20
CA TYR A 229 -6.00 11.37 14.03
C TYR A 229 -5.97 12.21 12.75
N CYS A 230 -6.94 13.08 12.50
CA CYS A 230 -6.91 14.00 11.37
C CYS A 230 -5.65 14.88 11.38
N LYS A 231 -5.30 15.46 12.54
CA LYS A 231 -4.06 16.25 12.68
C LYS A 231 -2.82 15.41 12.39
N SER A 232 -2.79 14.17 12.88
CA SER A 232 -1.70 13.23 12.60
C SER A 232 -1.61 12.83 11.12
N CYS A 233 -2.75 12.72 10.42
CA CYS A 233 -2.80 12.49 8.97
C CYS A 233 -2.09 13.62 8.23
N ASP A 234 -2.43 14.88 8.54
CA ASP A 234 -1.84 16.06 7.90
C ASP A 234 -0.32 16.14 8.11
N GLU A 235 0.13 15.84 9.33
CA GLU A 235 1.56 15.81 9.68
C GLU A 235 2.31 14.70 8.93
N SER A 236 1.70 13.52 8.85
CA SER A 236 2.26 12.36 8.15
C SER A 236 2.33 12.62 6.64
N GLU A 237 1.26 13.18 6.05
CA GLU A 237 1.21 13.52 4.63
C GLU A 237 2.27 14.56 4.26
N ARG A 238 2.43 15.64 5.06
CA ARG A 238 3.51 16.63 4.88
C ARG A 238 4.89 15.99 4.99
N SER A 239 5.07 15.04 5.89
CA SER A 239 6.32 14.31 6.07
C SER A 239 6.64 13.41 4.88
N HIS A 240 5.63 12.74 4.30
CA HIS A 240 5.77 11.94 3.09
C HIS A 240 6.03 12.81 1.85
N ALA A 241 5.34 13.94 1.72
CA ALA A 241 5.56 14.89 0.63
C ALA A 241 7.01 15.41 0.62
N ARG A 242 7.59 15.72 1.79
CA ARG A 242 9.00 16.15 1.91
C ARG A 242 10.00 15.07 1.51
N LYS A 243 9.70 13.78 1.75
CA LYS A 243 10.56 12.65 1.38
C LYS A 243 10.48 12.31 -0.10
N ARG A 244 9.33 12.54 -0.73
CA ARG A 244 9.19 12.54 -2.19
C ARG A 244 9.76 13.86 -2.70
N ARG A 245 11.10 13.99 -2.69
CA ARG A 245 11.77 14.94 -3.58
C ARG A 245 11.42 14.52 -5.00
N SER A 246 10.30 15.05 -5.48
CA SER A 246 9.83 14.87 -6.82
C SER A 246 10.94 15.39 -7.72
N ALA A 247 11.63 14.49 -8.41
CA ALA A 247 12.54 14.87 -9.48
C ALA A 247 11.80 15.52 -10.66
N PHE A 248 10.47 15.63 -10.56
CA PHE A 248 9.52 16.04 -11.59
C PHE A 248 8.52 17.07 -11.05
N GLU A 249 8.98 18.00 -10.22
CA GLU A 249 8.17 19.17 -9.88
C GLU A 249 8.30 20.17 -11.05
N GLU A 250 7.30 20.17 -11.93
CA GLU A 250 7.19 20.98 -13.16
C GLU A 250 7.28 22.49 -12.88
N HIS A 251 7.13 22.90 -11.61
CA HIS A 251 7.33 24.28 -11.15
C HIS A 251 8.74 24.57 -10.63
N ARG A 252 9.75 23.76 -10.98
CA ARG A 252 11.13 24.26 -10.95
C ARG A 252 11.24 25.41 -11.94
N ASN A 253 10.94 26.61 -11.47
CA ASN A 253 11.38 27.83 -12.12
C ASN A 253 12.90 27.68 -12.29
N TYR A 254 13.35 27.64 -13.55
CA TYR A 254 14.76 27.57 -13.94
C TYR A 254 15.63 28.67 -13.29
N ALA A 255 15.01 29.69 -12.67
CA ALA A 255 15.65 30.77 -11.96
C ALA A 255 16.27 30.39 -10.60
N GLU A 256 15.84 29.30 -9.95
CA GLU A 256 16.31 28.98 -8.57
C GLU A 256 17.61 28.15 -8.53
N GLY A 257 18.03 27.62 -9.68
CA GLY A 257 19.32 26.95 -9.87
C GLY A 257 20.36 27.87 -10.51
N GLY A 258 20.28 29.17 -10.26
CA GLY A 258 21.25 30.17 -10.74
C GLY A 258 22.67 29.75 -10.38
N ILE A 259 23.35 29.15 -11.36
CA ILE A 259 24.80 29.00 -11.38
C ILE A 259 25.34 30.40 -11.11
N ALA A 260 25.91 30.59 -9.91
CA ALA A 260 26.70 31.76 -9.62
C ALA A 260 27.86 31.75 -10.63
N PHE A 261 27.65 32.38 -11.77
CA PHE A 261 28.71 32.78 -12.66
C PHE A 261 29.55 33.76 -11.86
N THR A 262 30.64 33.24 -11.30
CA THR A 262 31.76 34.04 -10.83
C THR A 262 32.28 34.82 -12.04
N THR A 263 31.74 36.02 -12.24
CA THR A 263 32.38 37.01 -13.08
C THR A 263 33.61 37.48 -12.33
N GLU A 264 34.74 36.83 -12.62
CA GLU A 264 36.05 37.43 -12.44
C GLU A 264 36.12 38.69 -13.30
N SER A 265 36.01 39.85 -12.67
CA SER A 265 36.47 41.12 -13.23
C SER A 265 36.91 41.98 -12.07
N GLY A 266 38.22 42.14 -11.95
CA GLY A 266 38.86 42.91 -10.89
C GLY A 266 38.59 44.41 -10.98
N THR A 267 39.15 45.11 -9.98
CA THR A 267 39.27 46.57 -9.80
C THR A 267 37.94 47.28 -9.46
N THR A 268 37.77 48.09 -8.41
CA THR A 268 38.70 48.80 -7.52
C THR A 268 37.94 49.26 -6.27
N VAL A 269 38.62 49.24 -5.11
CA VAL A 269 38.46 50.06 -3.90
C VAL A 269 37.21 50.96 -3.79
N ARG A 270 36.36 50.70 -2.77
CA ARG A 270 35.94 51.74 -1.81
C ARG A 270 35.33 51.14 -0.54
N ASN A 271 35.91 51.54 0.57
CA ASN A 271 35.47 51.27 1.94
C ASN A 271 34.03 51.72 2.15
N HIS A 272 33.17 50.81 2.62
CA HIS A 272 32.10 51.18 3.54
C HIS A 272 31.93 50.10 4.59
N SER A 273 32.29 50.50 5.82
CA SER A 273 31.94 49.83 7.06
C SER A 273 30.43 49.80 7.22
N PHE A 274 29.86 48.61 7.39
CA PHE A 274 28.58 48.41 8.04
C PHE A 274 28.70 47.21 8.98
N TYR A 275 28.47 47.49 10.26
CA TYR A 275 28.34 46.51 11.33
C TYR A 275 27.11 45.63 11.09
N LEU A 276 27.29 44.31 11.08
CA LEU A 276 26.23 43.35 11.38
C LEU A 276 26.77 42.25 12.30
N GLN A 277 26.57 42.52 13.58
CA GLN A 277 26.07 41.66 14.65
C GLN A 277 26.09 40.13 14.40
N GLU A 278 26.94 39.49 15.19
CA GLU A 278 27.05 38.04 15.37
C GLU A 278 25.73 37.43 15.84
N SER A 279 25.31 36.34 15.20
CA SER A 279 24.51 35.30 15.85
C SER A 279 25.10 33.94 15.47
N GLY A 280 25.82 33.37 16.44
CA GLY A 280 26.45 32.07 16.34
C GLY A 280 25.42 30.94 16.36
N TRP A 281 25.53 30.04 15.40
CA TRP A 281 24.98 28.69 15.49
C TRP A 281 26.13 27.71 15.67
N LEU A 282 26.29 27.26 16.91
CA LEU A 282 27.14 26.12 17.27
C LEU A 282 26.50 24.85 16.72
N PHE A 283 27.00 24.35 15.59
CA PHE A 283 26.76 22.97 15.19
C PHE A 283 27.81 22.07 15.86
N SER A 284 27.39 21.37 16.91
CA SER A 284 28.17 20.30 17.53
C SER A 284 28.29 19.12 16.57
N HIS A 285 29.52 18.81 16.17
CA HIS A 285 29.87 17.54 15.55
C HIS A 285 29.75 16.40 16.57
N SER A 286 28.79 15.50 16.37
CA SER A 286 28.80 14.19 17.01
C SER A 286 29.32 13.15 16.02
N ALA A 287 30.42 12.51 16.43
CA ALA A 287 31.19 11.55 15.67
C ALA A 287 30.37 10.31 15.28
N ARG A 288 30.36 9.96 13.99
CA ARG A 288 29.93 8.65 13.50
C ARG A 288 31.14 7.74 13.34
N ASN A 289 31.02 6.59 14.00
CA ASN A 289 31.90 5.42 13.96
C ASN A 289 32.06 4.88 12.52
N PRO A 290 33.27 4.59 12.02
CA PRO A 290 33.50 4.06 10.68
C PRO A 290 33.61 2.53 10.74
N ASN A 291 32.58 1.80 10.29
CA ASN A 291 32.73 0.40 9.89
C ASN A 291 31.59 -0.03 8.94
N SER A 292 31.98 -0.44 7.71
CA SER A 292 31.27 -1.37 6.82
C SER A 292 29.99 -0.84 6.15
N VAL A 293 29.73 -0.89 4.84
CA VAL A 293 30.15 -1.79 3.74
C VAL A 293 30.16 -0.97 2.44
N ALA A 294 31.15 -1.19 1.57
CA ALA A 294 31.23 -0.63 0.23
C ALA A 294 30.14 -1.22 -0.68
N LEU A 295 29.29 -0.37 -1.25
CA LEU A 295 28.48 -0.72 -2.43
C LEU A 295 29.02 0.04 -3.63
N ALA A 296 29.46 -0.74 -4.62
CA ALA A 296 29.95 -0.27 -5.90
C ALA A 296 28.86 0.51 -6.65
N SER A 297 29.20 1.70 -7.11
CA SER A 297 28.41 2.49 -8.05
C SER A 297 28.39 1.80 -9.42
N LEU A 298 27.32 1.08 -9.74
CA LEU A 298 27.02 0.66 -11.10
C LEU A 298 26.41 1.86 -11.86
N SER A 299 27.26 2.54 -12.62
CA SER A 299 26.86 3.45 -13.68
C SER A 299 26.13 2.64 -14.76
N CYS A 300 24.80 2.81 -14.86
CA CYS A 300 24.03 2.24 -15.95
C CYS A 300 24.13 3.13 -17.18
N SER A 301 25.14 2.89 -18.02
CA SER A 301 25.07 3.24 -19.44
C SER A 301 24.08 2.29 -20.12
N ALA A 302 22.98 2.83 -20.65
CA ALA A 302 21.97 2.06 -21.38
C ALA A 302 22.58 1.35 -22.61
N PRO A 303 22.45 0.02 -22.76
CA PRO A 303 22.71 -0.63 -24.02
C PRO A 303 21.46 -0.53 -24.90
N ARG A 304 21.67 -0.11 -26.15
CA ARG A 304 20.71 -0.33 -27.24
C ARG A 304 20.72 -1.83 -27.57
N SER A 305 19.88 -2.62 -26.94
CA SER A 305 19.64 -4.01 -27.34
C SER A 305 18.21 -4.20 -27.87
N SER A 306 18.13 -4.95 -28.97
CA SER A 306 16.93 -5.24 -29.75
C SER A 306 15.97 -6.19 -29.02
N PRO A 307 14.67 -6.26 -29.41
CA PRO A 307 13.61 -6.98 -28.69
C PRO A 307 13.76 -8.51 -28.52
N GLN A 308 14.82 -9.13 -29.02
CA GLN A 308 15.00 -10.60 -28.98
C GLN A 308 15.69 -11.13 -27.72
N GLU A 309 16.33 -10.30 -26.90
CA GLU A 309 17.07 -10.78 -25.71
C GLU A 309 16.21 -10.95 -24.45
N ILE A 310 14.99 -10.37 -24.40
CA ILE A 310 14.12 -10.45 -23.21
C ILE A 310 13.46 -11.85 -23.07
N LEU A 311 13.35 -12.62 -24.16
CA LEU A 311 12.76 -13.97 -24.11
C LEU A 311 13.68 -15.05 -23.51
N TYR A 312 14.99 -14.83 -23.45
CA TYR A 312 15.92 -15.82 -22.89
C TYR A 312 16.03 -15.78 -21.36
N LEU A 313 15.65 -14.68 -20.71
CA LEU A 313 15.70 -14.55 -19.24
C LEU A 313 14.53 -15.23 -18.53
N ILE A 314 13.44 -15.55 -19.22
CA ILE A 314 12.25 -16.20 -18.63
C ILE A 314 12.34 -17.74 -18.70
N ALA A 315 13.15 -18.29 -19.61
CA ALA A 315 13.26 -19.76 -19.80
C ALA A 315 14.23 -20.46 -18.83
N GLY A 316 14.94 -19.73 -17.97
CA GLY A 316 16.04 -20.27 -17.13
C GLY A 316 15.67 -20.82 -15.75
N CYS A 317 14.41 -20.70 -15.31
CA CYS A 317 14.00 -21.03 -13.94
C CYS A 317 13.08 -22.27 -13.85
N PHE A 318 13.53 -23.44 -14.30
CA PHE A 318 12.89 -24.72 -13.95
C PHE A 318 13.93 -25.85 -13.83
N PRO A 319 14.26 -26.32 -12.61
CA PRO A 319 14.86 -27.63 -12.45
C PRO A 319 13.76 -28.71 -12.46
N ARG A 320 13.65 -29.43 -13.57
CA ARG A 320 12.76 -30.59 -13.72
C ARG A 320 13.49 -31.83 -13.19
N GLN A 321 13.28 -32.19 -11.92
CA GLN A 321 13.62 -33.53 -11.44
C GLN A 321 12.49 -34.50 -11.83
N LEU A 322 12.72 -35.27 -12.90
CA LEU A 322 11.95 -36.46 -13.20
C LEU A 322 12.61 -37.64 -12.48
N ASN A 323 12.00 -38.08 -11.37
CA ASN A 323 12.28 -39.39 -10.81
C ASN A 323 11.57 -40.44 -11.67
N ASP A 324 12.38 -41.17 -12.40
CA ASP A 324 12.04 -42.35 -13.18
C ASP A 324 11.74 -43.50 -12.19
N SER A 325 10.47 -43.91 -12.09
CA SER A 325 10.07 -45.06 -11.28
C SER A 325 9.81 -46.24 -12.21
N GLY A 326 10.66 -47.25 -12.03
CA GLY A 326 10.79 -48.42 -12.88
C GLY A 326 9.51 -49.22 -13.09
N VAL A 327 9.28 -49.54 -14.35
CA VAL A 327 8.53 -50.70 -14.80
C VAL A 327 9.31 -51.96 -14.39
N ARG A 328 8.73 -52.77 -13.51
CA ARG A 328 9.15 -54.16 -13.31
C ARG A 328 8.14 -55.07 -13.99
N ASP A 329 8.62 -55.71 -15.06
CA ASP A 329 8.03 -56.90 -15.64
C ASP A 329 7.98 -58.03 -14.59
N ALA A 330 6.88 -58.77 -14.59
CA ALA A 330 6.84 -60.13 -14.05
C ALA A 330 5.92 -61.01 -14.91
N VAL A 331 6.54 -62.13 -15.30
CA VAL A 331 6.13 -63.33 -16.04
C VAL A 331 4.74 -63.86 -15.71
#